data_AF-A0A969JWX5-F1
#
_entry.id   AF-A0A969JWX5-F1
#
_cell.length_a   1.000
_cell.length_b   1.000
_cell.length_c   1.000
_cell.angle_alpha   90.00
_cell.angle_beta   90.00
_cell.angle_gamma   90.00
#
_symmetry.space_group_name_H-M   'P 1'
#
loop_
_entity.id
_entity.type
_entity.pdbx_description
1 polymer ?
#
loop_
_entity_poly.entity_id
_entity_poly.type
_entity_poly.pdbx_seq_one_letter_code
_entity_poly.pdbx_strand_id
1 'polypeptide(L)' 'MRNVLLAAIALVLMGCAEPPAPPSVQSPAVAESPAPKPKALPNPERNAYFGDLHVHTQYSFDAFIFGVRATPDDAYRFAK' A
#
# COMPACT_ATOMS: atom_id res chain seq x y z
N MET A 1 15.96 -7.94 -43.48
CA MET A 1 15.24 -7.07 -42.51
C MET A 1 13.86 -7.60 -42.16
N ARG A 2 12.98 -7.88 -43.13
CA ARG A 2 11.65 -8.48 -42.88
C ARG A 2 11.70 -9.83 -42.14
N ASN A 3 12.63 -10.71 -42.49
CA ASN A 3 12.78 -12.01 -41.83
C ASN A 3 13.34 -11.89 -40.40
N VAL A 4 14.13 -10.85 -40.12
CA VAL A 4 14.67 -10.56 -38.77
C VAL A 4 13.56 -9.98 -37.88
N LEU A 5 12.71 -9.12 -38.45
CA LEU A 5 11.53 -8.57 -37.77
C LEU A 5 10.51 -9.68 -37.44
N LEU A 6 10.26 -10.61 -38.36
CA LEU A 6 9.38 -11.75 -38.11
C LEU A 6 9.93 -12.68 -37.02
N ALA A 7 11.24 -12.92 -37.00
CA ALA A 7 11.87 -13.72 -35.96
C ALA A 7 11.81 -13.05 -34.58
N ALA A 8 12.00 -11.73 -34.51
CA ALA A 8 11.89 -10.97 -33.25
C ALA A 8 10.46 -10.97 -32.70
N ILE A 9 9.45 -10.82 -33.56
CA ILE A 9 8.03 -10.88 -33.16
C ILE A 9 7.67 -12.28 -32.64
N ALA A 10 8.14 -13.35 -33.32
CA ALA A 10 7.91 -14.72 -32.87
C ALA A 10 8.56 -15.00 -31.50
N LEU A 11 9.75 -14.45 -31.24
CA LEU A 11 10.46 -14.59 -29.97
C LEU A 11 9.72 -13.91 -28.80
N VAL A 12 9.09 -12.75 -29.06
CA VAL A 12 8.27 -12.05 -28.05
C VAL A 12 6.98 -12.81 -27.73
N LEU A 13 6.38 -13.47 -28.74
CA LEU A 13 5.14 -14.24 -28.57
C LEU A 13 5.31 -15.56 -27.80
N MET A 14 6.51 -16.14 -27.78
CA MET A 14 6.83 -17.38 -27.04
C MET A 14 7.14 -17.15 -25.56
N GLY A 15 7.20 -15.91 -25.08
CA GLY A 15 7.54 -15.59 -23.68
C GLY A 15 6.40 -15.80 -22.67
N CYS A 16 5.16 -16.04 -23.12
CA CYS A 16 3.98 -16.15 -22.25
C CYS A 16 3.47 -17.59 -22.14
N ALA A 17 4.33 -18.53 -21.73
CA ALA A 17 3.88 -19.81 -21.21
C ALA A 17 4.22 -19.88 -19.72
N GLU A 18 3.40 -19.24 -18.90
CA GLU A 18 3.48 -19.40 -17.45
C GLU A 18 2.94 -20.80 -17.11
N PRO A 19 3.73 -21.68 -16.46
CA PRO A 19 3.21 -22.94 -15.97
C PRO A 19 2.02 -22.64 -15.04
N PRO A 20 1.01 -23.53 -14.96
CA PRO A 20 -0.14 -23.30 -14.12
C PRO A 20 0.34 -22.96 -12.71
N ALA A 21 0.10 -21.73 -12.29
CA ALA A 21 0.44 -21.29 -10.96
C ALA A 21 -0.19 -22.28 -9.98
N PRO A 22 0.52 -22.70 -8.92
CA PRO A 22 -0.14 -23.42 -7.83
C PRO A 22 -1.35 -22.58 -7.40
N PRO A 23 -2.47 -23.21 -7.01
CA PRO A 23 -3.66 -22.47 -6.63
C PRO A 23 -3.24 -21.39 -5.64
N SER A 24 -3.36 -20.13 -6.06
CA SER A 24 -3.16 -19.03 -5.13
C SER A 24 -4.22 -19.25 -4.07
N VAL A 25 -3.79 -19.62 -2.87
CA VAL A 25 -4.60 -19.40 -1.69
C VAL A 25 -4.66 -17.89 -1.56
N GLN A 26 -5.55 -17.28 -2.35
CA GLN A 26 -6.17 -16.03 -2.00
C GLN A 26 -6.85 -16.39 -0.70
N SER A 27 -6.11 -16.20 0.40
CA SER A 27 -6.74 -16.07 1.69
C SER A 27 -7.83 -15.05 1.41
N PRO A 28 -9.12 -15.42 1.51
CA PRO A 28 -10.14 -14.40 1.41
C PRO A 28 -9.70 -13.31 2.37
N ALA A 29 -9.88 -12.05 1.98
CA ALA A 29 -9.93 -10.99 2.97
C ALA A 29 -11.14 -11.33 3.86
N VAL A 30 -10.95 -12.31 4.74
CA VAL A 30 -11.66 -12.41 5.99
C VAL A 30 -11.34 -11.05 6.55
N ALA A 31 -12.36 -10.19 6.61
CA ALA A 31 -12.38 -9.14 7.58
C ALA A 31 -12.23 -9.88 8.92
N GLU A 32 -10.98 -10.14 9.29
CA GLU A 32 -10.62 -10.67 10.58
C GLU A 32 -11.12 -9.56 11.49
N SER A 33 -12.25 -9.82 12.15
CA SER A 33 -12.79 -8.92 13.15
C SER A 33 -11.61 -8.61 14.05
N PRO A 34 -11.14 -7.35 14.09
CA PRO A 34 -9.90 -7.05 14.77
C PRO A 34 -9.97 -7.64 16.15
N ALA A 35 -8.97 -8.44 16.52
CA ALA A 35 -8.83 -8.90 17.89
C ALA A 35 -9.03 -7.68 18.80
N PRO A 36 -9.77 -7.82 19.91
CA PRO A 36 -10.07 -6.68 20.76
C PRO A 36 -8.78 -5.95 21.10
N LYS A 37 -8.67 -4.70 20.63
CA LYS A 37 -7.48 -3.88 20.86
C LYS A 37 -7.27 -3.81 22.39
N PRO A 38 -6.06 -4.04 22.89
CA PRO A 38 -5.79 -3.89 24.31
C PRO A 38 -6.27 -2.52 24.77
N LYS A 39 -6.98 -2.48 25.91
CA LYS A 39 -7.34 -1.20 26.52
C LYS A 39 -6.05 -0.47 26.87
N ALA A 40 -5.95 0.79 26.45
CA ALA A 40 -4.84 1.64 26.85
C ALA A 40 -4.82 1.77 28.38
N LEU A 41 -3.61 1.86 28.95
CA LEU A 41 -3.45 2.15 30.38
C LEU A 41 -3.98 3.55 30.69
N PRO A 42 -4.50 3.79 31.92
CA PRO A 42 -4.93 5.12 32.33
C PRO A 42 -3.77 6.12 32.23
N ASN A 43 -4.06 7.34 31.75
CA ASN A 43 -3.09 8.43 31.75
C ASN A 43 -2.97 9.04 33.17
N PRO A 44 -1.86 8.84 33.91
CA PRO A 44 -1.71 9.35 35.28
C PRO A 44 -1.71 10.87 35.34
N GLU A 45 -1.23 11.53 34.27
CA GLU A 45 -1.15 12.99 34.19
C GLU A 45 -2.50 13.64 33.86
N ARG A 46 -3.53 12.84 33.54
CA ARG A 46 -4.88 13.30 33.19
C ARG A 46 -4.91 14.32 32.03
N ASN A 47 -3.87 14.34 31.21
CA ASN A 47 -3.82 15.14 30.00
C ASN A 47 -4.76 14.55 28.94
N ALA A 48 -5.45 15.41 28.21
CA ALA A 48 -6.21 15.04 27.02
C ALA A 48 -5.36 15.34 25.78
N TYR A 49 -5.16 14.33 24.94
CA TYR A 49 -4.46 14.46 23.66
C TYR A 49 -5.49 14.47 22.53
N PHE A 50 -5.30 15.37 21.57
CA PHE A 50 -6.22 15.58 20.46
C PHE A 50 -5.46 15.59 19.13
N GLY A 51 -6.18 15.31 18.05
CA GLY A 51 -5.64 15.26 16.70
C GLY A 51 -5.56 13.84 16.15
N ASP A 52 -5.07 13.73 14.92
CA ASP A 52 -4.81 12.45 14.30
C ASP A 52 -3.42 11.94 14.69
N LEU A 53 -3.34 10.67 15.09
CA LEU A 53 -2.08 10.02 15.45
C LEU A 53 -1.38 9.44 14.22
N HIS A 54 -2.11 9.27 13.11
CA HIS A 54 -1.59 8.63 11.92
C HIS A 54 -2.02 9.42 10.67
N VAL A 55 -1.05 10.08 10.04
CA VAL A 55 -1.30 10.86 8.82
C VAL A 55 -0.38 10.38 7.70
N HIS A 56 -0.95 10.10 6.53
CA HIS A 56 -0.18 9.80 5.32
C HIS A 56 0.36 11.09 4.71
N THR A 57 1.56 11.03 4.14
CA THR A 57 2.17 12.15 3.41
C THR A 57 2.54 11.69 2.01
N GLN A 58 3.02 12.61 1.17
CA GLN A 58 3.49 12.27 -0.17
C GLN A 58 4.67 11.27 -0.18
N TYR A 59 5.27 10.97 0.98
CA TYR A 59 6.34 9.98 1.11
C TYR A 59 5.83 8.55 1.38
N SER A 60 4.50 8.38 1.54
CA SER A 60 3.91 7.04 1.67
C SER A 60 3.95 6.28 0.34
N PHE A 61 4.04 4.94 0.43
CA PHE A 61 4.06 4.05 -0.73
C PHE A 61 2.81 4.22 -1.62
N ASP A 62 1.67 4.47 -1.01
CA ASP A 62 0.36 4.57 -1.64
C ASP A 62 -0.05 6.01 -2.00
N ALA A 63 0.83 6.99 -1.77
CA ALA A 63 0.51 8.41 -1.88
C ALA A 63 -0.01 8.80 -3.28
N PHE A 64 0.57 8.24 -4.33
CA PHE A 64 0.16 8.55 -5.71
C PHE A 64 -1.26 8.06 -6.00
N ILE A 65 -1.61 6.84 -5.56
CA ILE A 65 -2.92 6.24 -5.82
C ILE A 65 -4.02 7.00 -5.09
N PHE A 66 -3.74 7.45 -3.86
CA PHE A 66 -4.70 8.20 -3.05
C PHE A 66 -4.59 9.73 -3.22
N GLY A 67 -3.73 10.21 -4.12
CA GLY A 67 -3.57 11.64 -4.39
C GLY A 67 -3.06 12.46 -3.21
N VAL A 68 -2.32 11.83 -2.28
CA VAL A 68 -1.73 12.51 -1.13
C VAL A 68 -0.56 13.38 -1.59
N ARG A 69 -0.76 14.69 -1.56
CA ARG A 69 0.25 15.70 -1.97
C ARG A 69 0.86 16.49 -0.81
N ALA A 70 0.36 16.31 0.41
CA ALA A 70 0.87 17.01 1.57
C ALA A 70 2.26 16.50 1.96
N THR A 71 3.18 17.41 2.26
CA THR A 71 4.50 17.08 2.80
C THR A 71 4.43 16.84 4.31
N PRO A 72 5.43 16.19 4.92
CA PRO A 72 5.53 16.14 6.38
C PRO A 72 5.53 17.53 7.03
N ASP A 73 6.16 18.52 6.42
CA ASP A 73 6.19 19.91 6.93
C ASP A 73 4.78 20.52 6.96
N ASP A 74 3.93 20.20 5.98
CA ASP A 74 2.52 20.62 5.99
C ASP A 74 1.75 20.02 7.17
N ALA A 75 2.01 18.75 7.51
CA ALA A 75 1.38 18.09 8.65
C ALA A 75 1.76 18.75 9.98
N TYR A 76 3.06 19.05 10.19
CA TYR A 76 3.51 19.79 11.38
C TYR A 76 2.97 21.21 11.44
N ARG A 77 2.91 21.91 10.30
CA ARG A 77 2.36 23.27 10.21
C ARG A 77 0.87 23.30 10.53
N PHE A 78 0.11 22.27 10.15
CA PHE A 78 -1.30 22.15 10.48
C PHE A 78 -1.53 21.82 11.96
N ALA A 79 -0.66 21.03 12.58
CA ALA A 79 -0.80 20.58 13.97
C ALA A 79 -0.35 21.61 15.03
N LYS A 80 0.22 22.75 14.62
CA LYS A 80 0.65 23.84 15.49
C LYS A 80 -0.49 24.81 15.80
#